data_AF-A0A2B5SYN7-F1
#
_entry.id   AF-A0A2B5SYN7-F1
#
_cell.length_a   1.000
_cell.length_b   1.000
_cell.length_c   1.000
_cell.angle_alpha   90.00
_cell.angle_beta   90.00
_cell.angle_gamma   90.00
#
_symmetry.space_group_name_H-M   'P 1'
#
loop_
_entity.id
_entity.type
_entity.pdbx_description
1 polymer ?
#
loop_
_entity_poly.entity_id
_entity_poly.type
_entity_poly.pdbx_seq_one_letter_code
_entity_poly.pdbx_strand_id
1 'polypeptide(L)' 'MPETLELILFILIAISAVGYLIKEIQKPKKRTLGISLEFLVFFWSIWRISTIII' A
#
# COMPACT_ATOMS: atom_id res chain seq x y z
N MET A 1 -12.93 15.95 11.57
CA MET A 1 -13.23 14.53 11.82
C MET A 1 -11.95 13.74 11.59
N PRO A 2 -11.46 12.98 12.58
CA PRO A 2 -10.16 12.30 12.54
C PRO A 2 -10.08 11.26 11.41
N GLU A 3 -11.20 10.60 11.09
CA GLU A 3 -11.30 9.63 9.98
C GLU A 3 -10.95 10.20 8.59
N THR A 4 -11.13 11.49 8.32
CA THR A 4 -10.77 12.08 7.02
C THR A 4 -9.26 12.24 6.84
N LEU A 5 -8.54 12.56 7.93
CA LEU A 5 -7.09 12.72 7.91
C LEU A 5 -6.38 11.38 7.78
N GLU A 6 -6.87 10.35 8.49
CA GLU A 6 -6.34 9.00 8.36
C GLU A 6 -6.51 8.47 6.93
N LEU A 7 -7.66 8.72 6.30
CA LEU A 7 -7.91 8.30 4.92
C LEU A 7 -6.95 8.98 3.93
N ILE A 8 -6.70 10.28 4.09
CA ILE A 8 -5.78 11.05 3.24
C ILE A 8 -4.35 10.53 3.38
N LEU A 9 -3.88 10.27 4.60
CA LEU A 9 -2.55 9.72 4.83
C LEU A 9 -2.43 8.31 4.23
N PHE A 10 -3.48 7.50 4.35
CA PHE A 10 -3.52 6.16 3.79
C PHE A 10 -3.42 6.18 2.26
N ILE A 11 -4.16 7.07 1.60
CA ILE A 11 -4.12 7.26 0.14
C ILE A 11 -2.72 7.74 -0.30
N LEU A 12 -2.10 8.66 0.45
CA LEU A 12 -0.77 9.18 0.12
C LEU A 12 0.30 8.07 0.19
N ILE A 13 0.23 7.22 1.21
CA ILE A 13 1.12 6.07 1.39
C ILE A 13 0.88 5.03 0.28
N ALA A 14 -0.38 4.77 -0.05
CA ALA A 14 -0.75 3.86 -1.15
C ALA A 14 -0.14 4.29 -2.48
N ILE A 15 -0.28 5.58 -2.84
CA ILE A 15 0.24 6.12 -4.09
C ILE A 15 1.78 6.08 -4.10
N SER A 16 2.43 6.38 -2.97
CA SER A 16 3.88 6.32 -2.83
C SER A 16 4.41 4.89 -3.02
N ALA A 17 3.76 3.91 -2.39
CA ALA A 17 4.10 2.50 -2.55
C ALA A 17 3.92 2.03 -4.00
N VAL A 18 2.82 2.40 -4.66
CA VAL A 18 2.60 2.08 -6.09
C VAL A 18 3.66 2.74 -6.98
N GLY A 19 4.04 3.99 -6.70
CA GLY A 19 5.11 4.68 -7.43
C GLY A 19 6.48 4.01 -7.24
N TYR A 20 6.79 3.55 -6.03
CA TYR A 20 7.99 2.76 -5.74
C TYR A 20 7.99 1.44 -6.51
N LEU A 21 6.85 0.75 -6.49
CA LEU A 21 6.61 -0.51 -7.19
C LEU A 21 6.85 -0.38 -8.71
N ILE A 22 6.30 0.65 -9.34
CA ILE A 22 6.47 0.91 -10.78
C ILE A 22 7.94 1.19 -11.11
N LYS A 23 8.65 1.92 -10.23
CA LYS A 23 10.07 2.23 -10.39
C LYS A 23 10.95 0.99 -10.24
N GLU A 24 10.54 0.06 -9.40
CA GLU A 24 11.20 -1.22 -9.15
C GLU A 24 10.92 -2.24 -10.27
N ILE A 25 9.74 -2.20 -10.88
CA ILE A 25 9.40 -2.98 -12.09
C ILE A 25 10.21 -2.48 -13.31
N GLN A 26 10.39 -1.17 -13.47
CA GLN A 26 11.18 -0.59 -14.57
C GLN A 26 12.69 -0.91 -14.48
N LYS A 27 13.21 -1.23 -13.31
CA LYS A 27 14.57 -1.75 -13.12
C LYS A 27 14.52 -3.07 -12.37
N PRO A 28 14.31 -4.22 -13.04
CA PRO A 28 14.18 -5.52 -12.40
C PRO A 28 15.56 -6.04 -11.97
N LYS A 29 16.28 -5.28 -11.14
CA LYS A 29 17.52 -5.72 -10.50
C LYS A 29 17.15 -6.35 -9.16
N LYS A 30 16.64 -7.58 -9.22
CA LYS A 30 16.55 -8.57 -8.11
C LYS A 30 15.73 -8.19 -6.87
N ARG A 31 14.56 -7.55 -7.00
CA ARG A 31 13.77 -7.18 -5.79
C ARG A 31 12.25 -7.40 -5.91
N THR A 32 11.85 -8.35 -6.75
CA THR A 32 10.45 -8.85 -6.87
C THR A 32 9.82 -9.25 -5.53
N LEU A 33 10.63 -9.67 -4.54
CA LEU A 33 10.15 -10.03 -3.20
C LEU A 33 9.68 -8.82 -2.36
N GLY A 34 10.22 -7.62 -2.61
CA GLY A 34 9.81 -6.39 -1.90
C GLY A 34 8.41 -5.93 -2.30
N ILE A 35 8.19 -5.84 -3.61
CA ILE A 35 6.89 -5.56 -4.26
C ILE A 35 5.77 -6.47 -3.73
N SER A 36 6.05 -7.77 -3.63
CA SER A 36 5.04 -8.74 -3.20
C SER A 36 4.68 -8.59 -1.72
N LEU A 37 5.63 -8.16 -0.88
CA LEU A 37 5.40 -7.88 0.53
C LEU A 37 4.60 -6.58 0.73
N GLU A 38 4.88 -5.54 -0.05
CA GLU A 38 4.13 -4.29 0.00
C GLU A 38 2.66 -4.49 -0.41
N PHE A 39 2.42 -5.30 -1.45
CA PHE A 39 1.06 -5.71 -1.83
C PHE A 39 0.36 -6.54 -0.75
N LEU A 40 1.08 -7.44 -0.07
CA LEU A 40 0.54 -8.25 1.02
C LEU A 40 0.08 -7.38 2.20
N VAL A 41 0.90 -6.38 2.58
CA VAL A 41 0.58 -5.43 3.65
C VAL A 41 -0.60 -4.54 3.28
N PHE A 42 -0.69 -4.15 2.01
CA PHE A 42 -1.81 -3.36 1.51
C PHE A 42 -3.12 -4.13 1.59
N PHE A 43 -3.11 -5.39 1.14
CA PHE A 43 -4.28 -6.28 1.21
C PHE A 43 -4.69 -6.56 2.66
N TRP A 44 -3.72 -6.76 3.55
CA TRP A 44 -3.96 -6.94 4.98
C TRP A 44 -4.61 -5.73 5.64
N SER A 45 -4.19 -4.52 5.24
CA SER A 45 -4.76 -3.28 5.77
C SER A 45 -6.19 -3.06 5.30
N ILE A 46 -6.49 -3.31 4.02
CA ILE A 46 -7.87 -3.25 3.50
C ILE A 46 -8.76 -4.26 4.21
N TRP A 47 -8.28 -5.48 4.44
CA TRP A 47 -9.00 -6.50 5.22
C TRP A 47 -9.31 -6.03 6.64
N ARG A 48 -8.32 -5.44 7.33
CA ARG A 48 -8.48 -4.89 8.68
C ARG A 48 -9.46 -3.73 8.73
N ILE A 49 -9.47 -2.86 7.74
CA ILE A 49 -10.43 -1.75 7.65
C ILE A 49 -11.84 -2.29 7.38
N SER A 50 -11.97 -3.28 6.49
CA SER A 50 -13.25 -3.90 6.18
C SER A 50 -13.85 -4.64 7.38
N THR A 51 -13.04 -5.26 8.24
CA THR A 51 -13.55 -5.93 9.46
C THR A 51 -13.90 -4.97 10.59
N ILE A 52 -13.44 -3.72 10.53
CA ILE A 52 -13.78 -2.68 11.52
C ILE A 52 -15.06 -1.94 11.09
N ILE A 53 -15.30 -1.84 9.78
CA ILE A 53 -16.47 -1.17 9.21
C ILE A 53 -17.73 -2.05 9.21
N ILE A 54 -17.58 -3.38 9.09
CA ILE A 54 -18.70 -4.35 9.09
C ILE A 54 -19.06 -4.80 10.51
#